data_AF-A0A316P8N2-F1
#
_entry.id   AF-A0A316P8N2-F1
#
_cell.length_a   1.000
_cell.length_b   1.000
_cell.length_c   1.000
_cell.angle_alpha   90.00
_cell.angle_beta   90.00
_cell.angle_gamma   90.00
#
_symmetry.space_group_name_H-M   'P 1'
#
loop_
_entity.id
_entity.type
_entity.pdbx_description
1 polymer ?
#
loop_
_entity_poly.entity_id
_entity_poly.type
_entity_poly.pdbx_seq_one_letter_code
_entity_poly.pdbx_strand_id
1 'polypeptide(L)'
;TRDTHETYYLETQEGKNLPVPHCIRGTAGWQIREELDALRKTEPIDKETFGSTDLAGELVALNEDEEIGSITLMGLCTDICVISNALLIKASLPEVQICVDATCCAGVTPESHENALKAMEACQIRIIR
;
A
#
# COMPACT_ATOMS: atom_id res chain seq x y z
N THR A 1 -1.50 0.56 6.08
CA THR A 1 -2.39 -0.55 5.71
C THR A 1 -1.71 -1.87 6.02
N ARG A 2 -2.47 -2.96 6.04
CA ARG A 2 -1.95 -4.29 6.32
C ARG A 2 -2.79 -5.34 5.60
N ASP A 3 -2.15 -6.16 4.78
CA ASP A 3 -2.83 -7.30 4.17
C ASP A 3 -3.42 -8.19 5.25
N THR A 4 -4.66 -8.60 5.05
CA THR A 4 -5.44 -9.34 6.02
C THR A 4 -6.23 -10.41 5.29
N HIS A 5 -5.73 -11.63 5.38
CA HIS A 5 -6.33 -12.78 4.76
C HIS A 5 -6.93 -13.71 5.81
N GLU A 6 -7.93 -14.48 5.40
CA GLU A 6 -8.57 -15.48 6.25
C GLU A 6 -7.99 -16.88 6.00
N THR A 7 -8.38 -17.85 6.82
CA THR A 7 -7.87 -19.24 6.72
C THR A 7 -8.19 -19.91 5.37
N TYR A 8 -9.17 -19.38 4.63
CA TYR A 8 -9.52 -19.82 3.27
C TYR A 8 -8.69 -19.14 2.17
N TYR A 9 -7.58 -18.46 2.50
CA TYR A 9 -6.74 -17.72 1.54
C TYR A 9 -6.44 -18.52 0.25
N LEU A 10 -6.05 -19.79 0.36
CA LEU A 10 -5.70 -20.65 -0.77
C LEU A 10 -6.88 -20.96 -1.72
N GLU A 11 -8.12 -20.68 -1.30
CA GLU A 11 -9.32 -20.84 -2.12
C GLU A 11 -9.63 -19.59 -2.96
N THR A 12 -9.07 -18.44 -2.58
CA THR A 12 -9.23 -17.16 -3.28
C THR A 12 -8.50 -17.14 -4.63
N GLN A 13 -8.79 -16.14 -5.47
CA GLN A 13 -8.06 -15.97 -6.74
C GLN A 13 -6.59 -15.63 -6.50
N GLU A 14 -6.32 -14.75 -5.53
CA GLU A 14 -4.95 -14.41 -5.16
C GLU A 14 -4.18 -15.63 -4.64
N GLY A 15 -4.75 -16.39 -3.70
CA GLY A 15 -4.09 -17.58 -3.15
C GLY A 15 -3.90 -18.71 -4.15
N LYS A 16 -4.68 -18.77 -5.24
CA LYS A 16 -4.41 -19.69 -6.36
C LYS A 16 -3.22 -19.25 -7.21
N ASN A 17 -3.02 -17.95 -7.37
CA ASN A 17 -1.91 -17.38 -8.14
C ASN A 17 -0.64 -17.19 -7.31
N LEU A 18 -0.76 -17.08 -5.98
CA LEU A 18 0.30 -17.01 -4.99
C LEU A 18 0.01 -18.04 -3.87
N PRO A 19 0.34 -19.33 -4.08
CA PRO A 19 -0.03 -20.42 -3.18
C PRO A 19 0.86 -20.51 -1.94
N VAL A 20 1.07 -19.37 -1.27
CA VAL A 20 1.85 -19.23 -0.05
C VAL A 20 0.99 -18.52 0.98
N PRO A 21 0.53 -19.21 2.05
CA PRO A 21 -0.21 -18.55 3.12
C PRO A 21 0.63 -17.46 3.78
N HIS A 22 0.09 -16.25 3.85
CA HIS A 22 0.72 -15.11 4.49
C HIS A 22 -0.36 -14.18 5.07
N CYS A 23 0.03 -13.27 5.96
CA CYS A 23 -0.84 -12.22 6.50
C CYS A 23 -2.21 -12.73 7.00
N ILE A 24 -2.25 -13.95 7.57
CA ILE A 24 -3.48 -14.59 8.03
C ILE A 24 -3.91 -13.95 9.36
N ARG A 25 -5.16 -13.51 9.45
CA ARG A 25 -5.72 -12.82 10.61
C ARG A 25 -5.44 -13.59 11.91
N GLY A 26 -5.03 -12.84 12.93
CA GLY A 26 -4.72 -13.37 14.26
C GLY A 26 -3.35 -14.05 14.39
N THR A 27 -2.62 -14.26 13.29
CA THR A 27 -1.25 -14.82 13.38
C THR A 27 -0.22 -13.74 13.72
N ALA A 28 0.95 -14.16 14.21
CA ALA A 28 2.06 -13.24 14.47
C ALA A 28 2.57 -12.55 13.19
N GLY A 29 2.62 -13.30 12.07
CA GLY A 29 3.04 -12.77 10.77
C GLY A 29 2.07 -11.77 10.13
N TRP A 30 0.86 -11.65 10.67
CA TRP A 30 -0.12 -10.65 10.28
C TRP A 30 0.05 -9.31 11.00
N GLN A 31 0.84 -9.21 12.07
CA GLN A 31 1.00 -7.93 12.78
C GLN A 31 1.92 -6.96 12.01
N ILE A 32 1.70 -5.66 12.17
CA ILE A 32 2.71 -4.67 11.77
C ILE A 32 3.96 -4.90 12.62
N ARG A 33 5.14 -4.75 12.02
CA ARG A 33 6.43 -4.82 12.73
C ARG A 33 6.39 -3.91 13.96
N GLU A 34 6.75 -4.45 15.11
CA GLU A 34 6.66 -3.76 16.41
C GLU A 34 7.33 -2.39 16.38
N GLU A 35 8.48 -2.27 15.71
CA GLU A 35 9.23 -1.01 15.61
C GLU A 35 8.48 0.08 14.81
N LEU A 36 7.66 -0.33 13.85
CA LEU A 36 6.80 0.58 13.08
C LEU A 36 5.48 0.83 13.80
N ASP A 37 4.91 -0.20 14.43
CA ASP A 37 3.65 -0.09 15.16
C ASP A 37 3.77 0.86 16.37
N ALA A 38 4.93 0.87 17.04
CA ALA A 38 5.25 1.80 18.12
C ALA A 38 5.24 3.28 17.68
N LEU A 39 5.39 3.57 16.38
CA LEU A 39 5.39 4.93 15.81
C LEU A 39 4.03 5.33 15.23
N ARG A 40 3.11 4.37 15.08
CA ARG A 40 1.81 4.56 14.45
C ARG A 40 0.89 5.41 15.33
N LYS A 41 0.11 6.32 14.71
CA LYS A 41 -0.81 7.24 15.40
C LYS A 41 -2.30 6.92 15.17
N THR A 42 -2.61 6.09 14.20
CA THR A 42 -3.98 5.74 13.77
C THR A 42 -4.10 4.24 13.65
N GLU A 43 -5.29 3.67 13.77
CA GLU A 43 -5.47 2.24 13.56
C GLU A 43 -5.02 1.80 12.15
N PRO A 44 -4.45 0.59 12.01
CA PRO A 44 -4.08 0.09 10.70
C PRO A 44 -5.35 -0.23 9.91
N ILE A 45 -5.39 0.23 8.67
CA ILE A 45 -6.42 -0.21 7.71
C ILE A 45 -6.07 -1.62 7.24
N ASP A 46 -6.88 -2.59 7.66
CA ASP A 46 -6.85 -3.96 7.14
C ASP A 46 -7.36 -3.94 5.69
N LYS A 47 -6.65 -4.60 4.76
CA LYS A 47 -7.07 -4.73 3.36
C LYS A 47 -7.02 -6.19 2.93
N GLU A 48 -7.96 -6.62 2.09
CA GLU A 48 -8.06 -8.01 1.61
C GLU A 48 -7.26 -8.28 0.33
N THR A 49 -6.74 -7.23 -0.30
CA THR A 49 -5.98 -7.30 -1.56
C THR A 49 -4.91 -6.21 -1.64
N PHE A 50 -4.18 -6.12 -2.75
CA PHE A 50 -2.98 -5.30 -2.92
C PHE A 50 -3.20 -3.80 -2.64
N GLY A 51 -4.22 -3.20 -3.25
CA GLY A 51 -4.66 -1.83 -2.97
C GLY A 51 -5.83 -1.78 -2.00
N SER A 52 -5.94 -0.71 -1.21
CA SER A 52 -7.06 -0.49 -0.29
C SER A 52 -7.97 0.62 -0.80
N THR A 53 -9.18 0.25 -1.21
CA THR A 53 -10.24 1.21 -1.53
C THR A 53 -10.72 1.96 -0.30
N ASP A 54 -10.66 1.33 0.87
CA ASP A 54 -11.02 1.96 2.15
C ASP A 54 -10.04 3.09 2.48
N LEU A 55 -8.73 2.86 2.33
CA LEU A 55 -7.73 3.93 2.47
C LEU A 55 -8.00 5.08 1.50
N ALA A 56 -8.31 4.78 0.24
CA ALA A 56 -8.60 5.82 -0.75
C ALA A 56 -9.85 6.62 -0.36
N GLY A 57 -10.91 5.96 0.12
CA GLY A 57 -12.14 6.60 0.60
C GLY A 57 -11.90 7.47 1.84
N GLU A 58 -11.15 6.97 2.83
CA GLU A 58 -10.79 7.73 4.03
C GLU A 58 -9.96 8.98 3.70
N LEU A 59 -9.02 8.87 2.76
CA LEU A 59 -8.23 10.02 2.31
C LEU A 59 -9.07 11.05 1.56
N VAL A 60 -10.08 10.62 0.78
CA VAL A 60 -11.03 11.55 0.14
C VAL A 60 -11.82 12.31 1.18
N ALA A 61 -12.41 11.59 2.16
CA ALA A 61 -13.16 12.23 3.23
C ALA A 61 -12.29 13.20 4.04
N LEU A 62 -11.05 12.79 4.37
CA LEU A 62 -10.10 13.66 5.08
C LEU A 62 -9.78 14.93 4.28
N ASN A 63 -9.60 14.81 2.96
CA ASN A 63 -9.31 15.95 2.09
C ASN A 63 -10.50 16.90 1.91
N GLU A 64 -11.74 16.41 2.04
CA GLU A 64 -12.95 17.25 2.05
C GLU A 64 -13.06 18.06 3.34
N ASP A 65 -12.66 17.47 4.48
CA ASP A 65 -12.67 18.13 5.79
C ASP A 65 -11.51 19.14 5.95
N GLU A 66 -10.30 18.74 5.55
CA GLU A 66 -9.09 19.57 5.58
C GLU A 66 -8.20 19.22 4.36
N GLU A 67 -7.91 20.22 3.53
CA GLU A 67 -7.14 20.00 2.30
C GLU A 67 -5.78 19.36 2.59
N ILE A 68 -5.56 18.18 2.01
CA ILE A 68 -4.32 17.42 2.14
C ILE A 68 -3.28 18.07 1.22
N GLY A 69 -2.25 18.69 1.81
CA GLY A 69 -1.17 19.28 1.03
C GLY A 69 -0.37 18.25 0.21
N SER A 70 -0.07 17.08 0.80
CA SER A 70 0.60 15.97 0.09
C SER A 70 0.47 14.65 0.85
N ILE A 71 0.58 13.54 0.12
CA ILE A 71 0.61 12.19 0.66
C ILE A 71 1.95 11.55 0.31
N THR A 72 2.65 10.97 1.30
CA THR A 72 3.88 10.20 1.07
C THR A 72 3.65 8.73 1.41
N LEU A 73 3.92 7.86 0.45
CA LEU A 73 3.81 6.41 0.59
C LEU A 73 5.18 5.76 0.79
N MET A 74 5.22 4.80 1.70
CA MET A 74 6.37 3.94 2.03
C MET A 74 5.85 2.53 2.31
N GLY A 75 6.69 1.50 2.11
CA GLY A 75 6.33 0.12 2.45
C GLY A 75 6.72 -0.91 1.40
N LEU A 76 6.09 -2.09 1.49
CA LEU A 76 6.46 -3.28 0.72
C LEU A 76 5.22 -4.01 0.16
N CYS A 77 5.30 -4.67 -0.99
CA CYS A 77 6.34 -4.53 -2.02
C CYS A 77 6.03 -3.34 -2.95
N THR A 78 7.06 -2.69 -3.49
CA THR A 78 6.91 -1.51 -4.38
C THR A 78 6.05 -1.81 -5.60
N ASP A 79 6.28 -2.98 -6.20
CA ASP A 79 5.69 -3.50 -7.42
C ASP A 79 4.35 -4.21 -7.24
N ILE A 80 3.81 -4.22 -6.02
CA ILE A 80 2.52 -4.84 -5.70
C ILE A 80 1.64 -3.87 -4.92
N CYS A 81 1.85 -3.78 -3.60
CA CYS A 81 0.95 -3.04 -2.71
C CYS A 81 1.18 -1.52 -2.76
N VAL A 82 2.44 -1.07 -2.86
CA VAL A 82 2.74 0.37 -2.90
C VAL A 82 2.19 0.99 -4.18
N ILE A 83 2.53 0.42 -5.35
CA ILE A 83 2.01 0.90 -6.64
C ILE A 83 0.48 0.83 -6.71
N SER A 84 -0.14 -0.25 -6.22
CA SER A 84 -1.60 -0.38 -6.24
C SER A 84 -2.27 0.72 -5.42
N ASN A 85 -1.79 1.00 -4.21
CA ASN A 85 -2.32 2.09 -3.39
C ASN A 85 -2.02 3.45 -4.01
N ALA A 86 -0.81 3.68 -4.53
CA ALA A 86 -0.44 4.95 -5.15
C ALA A 86 -1.34 5.29 -6.34
N LEU A 87 -1.64 4.32 -7.20
CA LEU A 87 -2.52 4.50 -8.35
C LEU A 87 -3.98 4.70 -7.95
N LEU A 88 -4.47 3.96 -6.94
CA LEU A 88 -5.82 4.17 -6.40
C LEU A 88 -5.96 5.59 -5.82
N ILE A 89 -5.02 6.01 -4.99
CA ILE A 89 -5.03 7.35 -4.38
C ILE A 89 -4.92 8.41 -5.47
N LYS A 90 -4.07 8.23 -6.50
CA LYS A 90 -3.96 9.17 -7.62
C LYS A 90 -5.25 9.31 -8.41
N ALA A 91 -5.99 8.21 -8.59
CA ALA A 91 -7.29 8.24 -9.25
C ALA A 91 -8.36 8.92 -8.39
N SER A 92 -8.33 8.72 -7.07
CA SER A 92 -9.30 9.28 -6.12
C SER A 92 -9.04 10.74 -5.77
N LEU A 93 -7.78 11.17 -5.75
CA LEU A 93 -7.35 12.52 -5.38
C LEU A 93 -6.41 13.08 -6.47
N PRO A 94 -6.94 13.44 -7.65
CA PRO A 94 -6.12 13.77 -8.82
C PRO A 94 -5.20 14.98 -8.62
N GLU A 95 -5.62 15.95 -7.79
CA GLU A 95 -4.89 17.20 -7.56
C GLU A 95 -3.97 17.15 -6.32
N VAL A 96 -4.10 16.14 -5.46
CA VAL A 96 -3.22 15.99 -4.30
C VAL A 96 -1.85 15.51 -4.77
N GLN A 97 -0.79 16.14 -4.27
CA GLN A 97 0.57 15.68 -4.56
C GLN A 97 0.84 14.35 -3.87
N ILE A 98 1.08 13.30 -4.66
CA ILE A 98 1.45 11.98 -4.15
C ILE A 98 2.94 11.76 -4.37
N CYS A 99 3.61 11.36 -3.30
CA CYS A 99 5.01 11.00 -3.28
C CYS A 99 5.19 9.54 -2.88
N VAL A 100 6.20 8.87 -3.42
CA VAL A 100 6.69 7.58 -2.94
C VAL A 100 8.16 7.74 -2.58
N ASP A 101 8.51 7.41 -1.34
CA ASP A 101 9.91 7.39 -0.92
C ASP A 101 10.54 6.03 -1.22
N ALA A 102 11.33 5.99 -2.29
CA ALA A 102 11.98 4.78 -2.77
C ALA A 102 13.01 4.24 -1.78
N THR A 103 13.62 5.10 -0.94
CA THR A 103 14.60 4.68 0.07
C THR A 103 13.98 3.87 1.20
N CYS A 104 12.65 3.99 1.36
CA CYS A 104 11.84 3.29 2.34
C CYS A 104 10.92 2.24 1.69
N CYS A 105 11.30 1.76 0.50
CA CYS A 105 10.55 0.79 -0.30
C CYS A 105 11.48 -0.31 -0.84
N ALA A 106 10.94 -1.48 -1.10
CA ALA A 106 11.62 -2.53 -1.87
C ALA A 106 10.60 -3.34 -2.67
N GLY A 107 10.95 -3.69 -3.91
CA GLY A 107 10.15 -4.58 -4.74
C GLY A 107 10.52 -6.06 -4.52
N VAL A 108 9.77 -6.97 -5.14
CA VAL A 108 10.09 -8.41 -5.11
C VAL A 108 11.48 -8.68 -5.68
N THR A 109 11.88 -7.91 -6.69
CA THR A 109 13.24 -7.88 -7.24
C THR A 109 13.69 -6.43 -7.46
N PRO A 110 15.00 -6.14 -7.57
CA PRO A 110 15.46 -4.79 -7.92
C PRO A 110 14.90 -4.28 -9.25
N GLU A 111 14.75 -5.17 -10.24
CA GLU A 111 14.18 -4.81 -11.55
C GLU A 111 12.68 -4.45 -11.43
N SER A 112 11.90 -5.27 -10.73
CA SER A 112 10.47 -5.01 -10.57
C SER A 112 10.21 -3.77 -9.70
N HIS A 113 11.04 -3.51 -8.69
CA HIS A 113 11.05 -2.25 -7.94
C HIS A 113 11.19 -1.04 -8.88
N GLU A 114 12.23 -1.01 -9.72
CA GLU A 114 12.46 0.10 -10.66
C GLU A 114 11.34 0.24 -11.71
N ASN A 115 10.80 -0.88 -12.19
CA ASN A 115 9.67 -0.85 -13.12
C ASN A 115 8.43 -0.21 -12.49
N ALA A 116 8.15 -0.52 -11.23
CA ALA A 116 7.04 0.06 -10.49
C ALA A 116 7.24 1.56 -10.23
N LEU A 117 8.44 1.98 -9.85
CA LEU A 117 8.77 3.41 -9.69
C LEU A 117 8.53 4.18 -10.99
N LYS A 118 9.03 3.67 -12.13
CA LYS A 118 8.83 4.29 -13.46
C LYS A 118 7.35 4.35 -13.87
N ALA A 119 6.59 3.30 -13.58
CA ALA A 119 5.15 3.28 -13.85
C ALA A 119 4.41 4.35 -13.03
N MET A 120 4.79 4.54 -11.76
CA MET A 120 4.25 5.59 -10.92
C MET A 120 4.66 6.99 -11.39
N GLU A 121 5.92 7.19 -11.81
CA GLU A 121 6.39 8.47 -12.41
C GLU A 121 5.55 8.87 -13.62
N ALA A 122 5.20 7.91 -14.49
CA ALA A 122 4.34 8.15 -15.66
C ALA A 122 2.93 8.64 -15.27
N CYS A 123 2.45 8.26 -14.08
CA CYS A 123 1.18 8.71 -13.50
C CYS A 123 1.32 10.00 -12.67
N GLN A 124 2.43 10.74 -12.82
CA GLN A 124 2.73 11.98 -12.08
C GLN A 124 2.83 11.79 -10.55
N ILE A 125 3.11 10.57 -10.10
CA ILE A 125 3.50 10.32 -8.71
C ILE A 125 4.98 10.67 -8.57
N ARG A 126 5.32 11.52 -7.61
CA ARG A 126 6.69 11.98 -7.39
C ARG A 126 7.49 10.89 -6.67
N ILE A 127 8.62 10.46 -7.24
CA ILE A 127 9.52 9.53 -6.56
C ILE A 127 10.62 10.31 -5.83
N ILE A 128 10.77 10.07 -4.54
CA ILE A 128 11.88 10.54 -3.71
C ILE A 128 12.93 9.43 -3.70
N ARG A 129 14.18 9.77 -4.00
CA ARG A 129 15.33 8.86 -4.06
C ARG A 129 16.45 9.37 -3.18
#